data_AF-A0A1H3X1D4-F1
#
_entry.id   AF-A0A1H3X1D4-F1
#
_cell.length_a   1.000
_cell.length_b   1.000
_cell.length_c   1.000
_cell.angle_alpha   90.00
_cell.angle_beta   90.00
_cell.angle_gamma   90.00
#
_symmetry.space_group_name_H-M   'P 1'
#
loop_
_entity.id
_entity.type
_entity.pdbx_description
1 polymer ?
#
loop_
_entity_poly.entity_id
_entity_poly.type
_entity_poly.pdbx_seq_one_letter_code
_entity_poly.pdbx_strand_id
1 'polypeptide(L)'
;MAPNLGPRRDPGPIPPVERAKLDAQRAAAKRPEASGAKGVEVVHRRAPRYGRFILTGLLAGALLAFVIALFTRGWSALSTSNTFWLLLISLGLLGMLAGSVIAYLRDRASLTHVDAMVASPDEPEGRA
;
A
#
# COMPACT_ATOMS: atom_id res chain seq x y z
N MET A 1 16.68 29.19 -51.12
CA MET A 1 18.05 29.65 -50.78
C MET A 1 18.59 28.67 -49.74
N ALA A 2 19.39 27.69 -50.14
CA ALA A 2 19.89 26.65 -49.25
C ALA A 2 21.17 27.13 -48.51
N PRO A 3 21.34 26.82 -47.21
CA PRO A 3 22.53 27.21 -46.47
C PRO A 3 23.77 26.48 -47.00
N ASN A 4 24.80 27.26 -47.34
CA ASN A 4 26.11 26.74 -47.73
C ASN A 4 26.80 26.14 -46.49
N LEU A 5 26.73 24.82 -46.36
CA LEU A 5 27.49 24.06 -45.37
C LEU A 5 28.93 23.97 -45.89
N GLY A 6 29.84 24.73 -45.28
CA GLY A 6 31.26 24.67 -45.58
C GLY A 6 31.85 23.25 -45.47
N PRO A 7 33.08 23.03 -45.97
CA PRO A 7 33.69 21.70 -45.99
C PRO A 7 33.71 21.08 -44.58
N ARG A 8 33.14 19.87 -44.45
CA ARG A 8 33.21 19.08 -43.21
C ARG A 8 34.70 18.94 -42.85
N ARG A 9 35.11 19.55 -41.75
CA ARG A 9 36.38 19.22 -41.13
C ARG A 9 36.20 17.87 -40.48
N ASP A 10 36.68 16.82 -41.14
CA ASP A 10 36.83 15.54 -40.48
C ASP A 10 37.73 15.75 -39.27
N PRO A 11 37.27 15.43 -38.04
CA PRO A 11 38.11 15.57 -36.87
C PRO A 11 39.31 14.65 -37.09
N GLY A 12 40.49 15.26 -37.21
CA GLY A 12 41.74 14.52 -37.38
C GLY A 12 41.94 13.52 -36.23
N PRO A 13 42.85 12.55 -36.41
CA PRO A 13 43.14 11.56 -35.37
C PRO A 13 43.41 12.27 -34.04
N ILE A 14 42.54 12.03 -33.04
CA ILE A 14 42.67 12.66 -31.73
C ILE A 14 44.08 12.38 -31.21
N PRO A 15 44.85 13.41 -30.79
CA PRO A 15 46.22 13.22 -30.33
C PRO A 15 46.24 12.30 -29.10
N PRO A 16 47.28 11.48 -28.91
CA PRO A 16 47.33 10.45 -27.85
C PRO A 16 47.07 10.99 -26.45
N VAL A 17 47.52 12.23 -26.20
CA VAL A 17 47.38 12.93 -24.92
C VAL A 17 45.91 13.27 -24.62
N GLU A 18 45.13 13.58 -25.64
CA GLU A 18 43.72 13.96 -25.50
C GLU A 18 42.82 12.73 -25.41
N ARG A 19 43.21 11.62 -26.06
CA ARG A 19 42.62 10.29 -25.80
C ARG A 19 42.84 9.85 -24.36
N ALA A 20 44.06 9.97 -23.84
CA ALA A 20 44.37 9.62 -22.45
C ALA A 20 43.55 10.45 -21.44
N LYS A 21 43.32 11.74 -21.72
CA LYS A 21 42.44 12.59 -20.90
C LYS A 21 40.97 12.16 -20.97
N LEU A 22 40.50 11.76 -22.14
CA LEU A 22 39.13 11.28 -22.33
C LEU A 22 38.93 9.94 -21.63
N ASP A 23 39.90 9.03 -21.73
CA ASP A 23 39.91 7.73 -21.07
C ASP A 23 40.02 7.87 -19.55
N ALA A 24 40.82 8.82 -19.05
CA ALA A 24 40.89 9.16 -17.64
C ALA A 24 39.56 9.74 -17.11
N GLN A 25 38.90 10.62 -17.89
CA GLN A 25 37.58 11.13 -17.55
C GLN A 25 36.51 10.04 -17.59
N ARG A 26 36.58 9.12 -18.56
CA ARG A 26 35.67 7.98 -18.66
C ARG A 26 35.91 6.98 -17.53
N ALA A 27 37.16 6.78 -17.11
CA ALA A 27 37.51 5.96 -15.95
C ALA A 27 37.06 6.61 -14.63
N ALA A 28 37.15 7.94 -14.51
CA ALA A 28 36.61 8.69 -13.37
C ALA A 28 35.07 8.63 -13.32
N ALA A 29 34.40 8.72 -14.47
CA ALA A 29 32.95 8.63 -14.59
C ALA A 29 32.41 7.19 -14.47
N LYS A 30 33.22 6.17 -14.77
CA LYS A 30 32.86 4.74 -14.67
C LYS A 30 33.19 4.13 -13.31
N ARG A 31 33.62 4.93 -12.31
CA ARG A 31 33.68 4.48 -10.93
C ARG A 31 32.24 4.43 -10.40
N PRO A 32 31.62 3.24 -10.25
CA PRO A 32 30.28 3.18 -9.69
C PRO A 32 30.40 3.57 -8.22
N GLU A 33 29.60 4.56 -7.83
CA GLU A 33 28.83 4.56 -6.59
C GLU A 33 29.28 3.56 -5.50
N ALA A 34 30.02 4.08 -4.52
CA ALA A 34 29.94 3.59 -3.14
C ALA A 34 29.63 4.77 -2.21
N SER A 35 28.92 5.77 -2.72
CA SER A 35 28.35 6.82 -1.88
C SER A 35 27.10 6.25 -1.22
N GLY A 36 27.31 5.74 -0.01
CA GLY A 36 26.37 5.53 1.09
C GLY A 36 24.91 5.93 0.87
N ALA A 37 24.24 5.33 -0.10
CA ALA A 37 22.79 5.21 -0.09
C ALA A 37 22.47 4.25 1.05
N LYS A 38 22.48 4.76 2.29
CA LYS A 38 21.86 4.12 3.43
C LYS A 38 20.50 3.68 2.92
N GLY A 39 20.27 2.38 2.83
CA GLY A 39 19.00 1.84 2.39
C GLY A 39 17.93 2.55 3.20
N VAL A 40 17.16 3.41 2.54
CA VAL A 40 16.04 4.07 3.19
C VAL A 40 15.13 2.92 3.56
N GLU A 41 15.02 2.64 4.86
CA GLU A 41 14.14 1.61 5.37
C GLU A 41 12.72 2.04 5.04
N VAL A 42 12.21 1.60 3.89
CA VAL A 42 10.86 1.88 3.46
C VAL A 42 9.95 1.00 4.31
N VAL A 43 9.56 1.52 5.47
CA VAL A 43 8.52 0.92 6.31
C VAL A 43 7.24 0.92 5.49
N HIS A 44 6.97 -0.19 4.81
CA HIS A 44 5.69 -0.42 4.18
C HIS A 44 4.63 -0.42 5.28
N ARG A 45 3.87 0.68 5.39
CA ARG A 45 2.65 0.72 6.19
C ARG A 45 1.74 -0.39 5.66
N ARG A 46 1.63 -1.49 6.40
CA ARG A 46 0.68 -2.56 6.08
C ARG A 46 -0.70 -1.93 6.02
N ALA A 47 -1.35 -2.07 4.86
CA ALA A 47 -2.73 -1.62 4.70
C ALA A 47 -3.60 -2.23 5.82
N PRO A 48 -4.45 -1.43 6.49
CA PRO A 48 -5.27 -1.92 7.57
C PRO A 48 -6.21 -3.02 7.06
N ARG A 49 -6.29 -4.14 7.78
CA ARG A 49 -7.02 -5.34 7.34
C ARG A 49 -8.53 -5.23 7.56
N TYR A 50 -9.18 -4.23 6.98
CA TYR A 50 -10.64 -4.02 7.09
C TYR A 50 -11.44 -5.22 6.55
N GLY A 51 -10.91 -5.91 5.53
CA GLY A 51 -11.59 -7.05 4.90
C GLY A 51 -11.94 -8.19 5.86
N ARG A 52 -11.16 -8.40 6.92
CA ARG A 52 -11.45 -9.45 7.92
C ARG A 52 -12.74 -9.15 8.70
N PHE A 53 -12.95 -7.90 9.08
CA PHE A 53 -14.13 -7.50 9.86
C PHE A 53 -15.41 -7.48 9.03
N ILE A 54 -15.31 -7.06 7.77
CA ILE A 54 -16.41 -7.15 6.80
C ILE A 54 -16.83 -8.61 6.64
N LEU A 55 -15.84 -9.50 6.45
CA LEU A 55 -16.09 -10.93 6.29
C LEU A 55 -16.70 -11.56 7.53
N THR A 56 -16.23 -11.23 8.73
CA THR A 56 -16.85 -11.72 9.98
C THR A 56 -18.28 -11.22 10.14
N GLY A 57 -18.57 -9.97 9.76
CA GLY A 57 -19.91 -9.40 9.78
C GLY A 57 -20.85 -10.13 8.82
N LEU A 58 -20.38 -10.39 7.60
CA LEU A 58 -21.12 -11.20 6.61
C LEU A 58 -21.39 -12.61 7.13
N LEU A 59 -20.38 -13.29 7.71
CA LEU A 59 -20.53 -14.63 8.27
C LEU A 59 -21.52 -14.67 9.41
N ALA A 60 -21.47 -13.69 10.32
CA ALA A 60 -22.42 -13.59 11.43
C ALA A 60 -23.86 -13.36 10.93
N GLY A 61 -24.04 -12.46 9.95
CA GLY A 61 -25.32 -12.23 9.29
C GLY A 61 -25.84 -13.47 8.57
N ALA A 62 -24.97 -14.20 7.87
CA ALA A 62 -25.30 -15.45 7.19
C ALA A 62 -25.72 -16.55 8.17
N LEU A 63 -25.00 -16.71 9.28
CA LEU A 63 -25.34 -17.67 10.33
C LEU A 63 -26.69 -17.33 10.95
N LEU A 64 -26.94 -16.07 11.27
CA LEU A 64 -28.20 -15.62 11.85
C LEU A 64 -29.37 -15.79 10.86
N ALA A 65 -29.18 -15.45 9.57
CA ALA A 65 -30.15 -15.68 8.51
C ALA A 65 -30.48 -17.17 8.35
N PHE A 66 -29.47 -18.03 8.41
CA PHE A 66 -29.64 -19.48 8.36
C PHE A 66 -30.49 -19.99 9.52
N VAL A 67 -30.18 -19.58 10.76
CA VAL A 67 -30.96 -19.94 11.95
C VAL A 67 -32.41 -19.47 11.81
N ILE A 68 -32.63 -18.20 11.48
CA ILE A 68 -33.99 -17.66 11.32
C ILE A 68 -34.76 -18.40 10.21
N ALA A 69 -34.12 -18.72 9.09
CA ALA A 69 -34.76 -19.46 8.00
C ALA A 69 -35.20 -20.86 8.42
N LEU A 70 -34.43 -21.55 9.26
CA LEU A 70 -34.81 -22.86 9.83
C LEU A 70 -36.01 -22.74 10.77
N PHE A 71 -36.02 -21.74 11.65
CA PHE A 71 -37.15 -21.48 12.56
C PHE A 71 -38.43 -21.06 11.82
N THR A 72 -38.28 -20.36 10.70
CA THR A 72 -39.40 -19.86 9.89
C THR A 72 -40.03 -20.96 9.02
N ARG A 73 -39.40 -22.14 8.93
CA ARG A 73 -39.90 -23.28 8.16
C ARG A 73 -41.27 -23.74 8.70
N GLY A 74 -42.30 -23.58 7.88
CA GLY A 74 -43.69 -23.95 8.21
C GLY A 74 -44.60 -22.81 8.66
N TRP A 75 -44.04 -21.63 8.96
CA TRP A 75 -44.81 -20.43 9.36
C TRP A 75 -44.91 -19.39 8.25
N SER A 76 -44.02 -19.47 7.26
CA SER A 76 -43.93 -18.54 6.14
C SER A 76 -44.62 -19.09 4.89
N ALA A 77 -45.34 -18.21 4.18
CA ALA A 77 -45.87 -18.49 2.85
C ALA A 77 -44.78 -18.63 1.77
N LEU A 78 -43.58 -18.11 2.04
CA LEU A 78 -42.42 -18.26 1.15
C LEU A 78 -41.69 -19.59 1.38
N SER A 79 -41.19 -20.17 0.29
CA SER A 79 -40.24 -21.29 0.31
C SER A 79 -39.04 -20.96 1.20
N THR A 80 -38.60 -21.93 2.00
CA THR A 80 -37.44 -21.82 2.92
C THR A 80 -36.18 -21.30 2.21
N SER A 81 -35.98 -21.68 0.94
CA SER A 81 -34.85 -21.19 0.14
C SER A 81 -34.94 -19.68 -0.10
N ASN A 82 -36.10 -19.18 -0.50
CA ASN A 82 -36.28 -17.75 -0.78
C ASN A 82 -36.17 -16.91 0.49
N THR A 83 -36.75 -17.39 1.60
CA THR A 83 -36.61 -16.75 2.92
C THR A 83 -35.15 -16.68 3.34
N PHE A 84 -34.39 -17.76 3.15
CA PHE A 84 -32.96 -17.76 3.44
C PHE A 84 -32.20 -16.72 2.63
N TRP A 85 -32.38 -16.65 1.31
CA TRP A 85 -31.65 -15.69 0.46
C TRP A 85 -32.01 -14.23 0.79
N LEU A 86 -33.29 -13.93 1.04
CA LEU A 86 -33.73 -12.59 1.45
C LEU A 86 -33.10 -12.19 2.78
N LEU A 87 -33.14 -13.08 3.78
CA LEU A 87 -32.52 -12.83 5.07
C LEU A 87 -31.00 -12.72 4.95
N LEU A 88 -30.36 -13.55 4.13
CA LEU A 88 -28.92 -13.53 3.92
C LEU A 88 -28.48 -12.19 3.33
N ILE A 89 -29.20 -11.66 2.34
CA ILE A 89 -28.88 -10.37 1.74
C ILE A 89 -29.11 -9.26 2.76
N SER A 90 -30.30 -9.18 3.37
CA SER A 90 -30.61 -8.11 4.33
C SER A 90 -29.67 -8.13 5.54
N LEU A 91 -29.56 -9.28 6.20
CA LEU A 91 -28.81 -9.45 7.44
C LEU A 91 -27.31 -9.54 7.18
N GLY A 92 -26.90 -10.07 6.03
CA GLY A 92 -25.51 -10.05 5.58
C GLY A 92 -25.02 -8.64 5.31
N LEU A 93 -25.79 -7.80 4.60
CA LEU A 93 -25.44 -6.38 4.42
C LEU A 93 -25.39 -5.62 5.75
N LEU A 94 -26.39 -5.81 6.62
CA LEU A 94 -26.39 -5.21 7.97
C LEU A 94 -25.18 -5.67 8.78
N GLY A 95 -24.86 -6.97 8.74
CA GLY A 95 -23.70 -7.54 9.41
C GLY A 95 -22.39 -7.00 8.86
N MET A 96 -22.25 -6.87 7.54
CA MET A 96 -21.09 -6.24 6.89
C MET A 96 -20.93 -4.79 7.31
N LEU A 97 -22.01 -4.00 7.33
CA LEU A 97 -21.98 -2.61 7.79
C LEU A 97 -21.54 -2.53 9.25
N ALA A 98 -22.16 -3.31 10.13
CA ALA A 98 -21.81 -3.35 11.55
C ALA A 98 -20.34 -3.76 11.75
N GLY A 99 -19.89 -4.82 11.07
CA GLY A 99 -18.50 -5.27 11.08
C GLY A 99 -17.53 -4.18 10.59
N SER A 100 -17.90 -3.46 9.52
CA SER A 100 -17.11 -2.35 8.97
C SER A 100 -16.97 -1.19 9.96
N VAL A 101 -18.08 -0.80 10.60
CA VAL A 101 -18.08 0.27 11.60
C VAL A 101 -17.20 -0.10 12.79
N ILE A 102 -17.29 -1.34 13.29
CA ILE A 102 -16.43 -1.83 14.37
C ILE A 102 -14.96 -1.81 13.96
N ALA A 103 -14.64 -2.22 12.73
CA ALA A 103 -13.28 -2.18 12.18
C ALA A 103 -12.73 -0.76 12.15
N TYR A 104 -13.54 0.18 11.67
CA TYR A 104 -13.19 1.59 11.56
C TYR A 104 -12.90 2.21 12.94
N LEU A 105 -13.73 1.91 13.94
CA LEU A 105 -13.53 2.39 15.31
C LEU A 105 -12.22 1.84 15.92
N ARG A 106 -11.92 0.55 15.70
CA ARG A 106 -10.66 -0.08 16.15
C ARG A 106 -9.44 0.52 15.48
N ASP A 107 -9.53 0.81 14.19
CA ASP A 107 -8.44 1.40 13.41
C ASP A 107 -8.12 2.82 13.90
N ARG A 108 -9.16 3.61 14.22
CA ARG A 108 -8.99 4.98 14.74
C ARG A 108 -8.24 5.02 16.08
N ALA A 109 -8.49 4.06 16.96
CA ALA A 109 -7.80 3.96 18.25
C ALA A 109 -6.32 3.56 18.11
N SER A 110 -5.96 2.85 17.04
CA SER A 110 -4.58 2.41 16.81
C SER A 110 -3.66 3.57 16.40
N LEU A 111 -4.18 4.56 15.68
CA LEU A 111 -3.37 5.68 15.19
C LEU A 111 -2.91 6.59 16.33
N THR A 112 -3.73 6.74 17.38
CA THR A 112 -3.44 7.62 18.51
C THR A 112 -2.24 7.15 19.36
N HIS A 113 -1.99 5.84 19.42
CA HIS A 113 -0.86 5.29 20.19
C HIS A 113 0.48 5.41 19.48
N VAL A 114 0.49 5.38 18.14
CA VAL A 114 1.73 5.51 17.37
C VAL A 114 2.24 6.94 17.42
N ASP A 115 1.34 7.93 17.33
CA ASP A 115 1.72 9.35 17.47
C ASP A 115 2.28 9.65 18.87
N ALA A 116 1.75 9.01 19.93
CA ALA A 116 2.25 9.18 21.29
C ALA A 116 3.67 8.59 21.49
N MET A 117 4.01 7.49 20.80
CA MET A 117 5.36 6.90 20.84
C MET A 117 6.39 7.72 20.07
N VAL A 118 6.01 8.30 18.93
CA VAL A 118 6.90 9.19 18.15
C VAL A 118 7.07 10.55 18.84
N ALA A 119 6.08 10.98 19.63
CA ALA A 119 6.14 12.21 20.42
C ALA A 119 6.93 12.09 21.73
N SER A 120 7.59 10.95 22.00
CA SER A 120 8.62 10.83 23.04
C SER A 120 10.01 10.88 22.38
N PRO A 121 10.48 12.05 21.89
CA PRO A 121 11.84 12.19 21.44
C PRO A 121 12.77 11.96 22.63
N ASP A 122 13.76 11.11 22.42
CA ASP A 122 14.88 10.90 23.32
C ASP A 122 15.34 12.26 23.88
N GLU A 123 15.21 12.43 25.20
CA GLU A 123 15.91 13.51 25.90
C GLU A 123 17.42 13.26 25.71
N PRO A 124 18.17 14.16 25.06
CA PRO A 124 19.60 13.99 24.93
C PRO A 124 20.23 14.19 26.32
N GLU A 125 20.54 13.08 26.97
CA GLU A 125 21.42 13.00 28.13
C GLU A 125 22.78 13.59 27.73
N GLY A 126 22.98 14.86 28.06
CA GLY A 126 24.12 15.61 27.56
C GLY A 126 24.17 17.05 28.02
N ARG A 127 23.93 17.32 29.31
CA ARG A 127 24.41 18.54 30.00
C ARG A 127 24.64 18.30 31.49
N ALA A 128 25.91 18.11 31.87
CA ALA A 128 26.60 18.86 32.94
C ALA A 128 28.08 18.46 32.95
#